data_AF-A0A3B8XNN3-F1
#
_entry.id   AF-A0A3B8XNN3-F1
#
_cell.length_a   1.000
_cell.length_b   1.000
_cell.length_c   1.000
_cell.angle_alpha   90.00
_cell.angle_beta   90.00
_cell.angle_gamma   90.00
#
_symmetry.space_group_name_H-M   'P 1'
#
loop_
_entity.id
_entity.type
_entity.pdbx_description
1 polymer ?
#
loop_
_entity_poly.entity_id
_entity_poly.type
_entity_poly.pdbx_seq_one_letter_code
_entity_poly.pdbx_strand_id
1 'polypeptide(L)' 'MTRDEAELLAIRALGHIAADDDLLGDFLALSGLSVDELRARAGDPDFLGGILDFLLADEARLLAFC' A
#
# COMPACT_ATOMS: atom_id res chain seq x y z
N MET A 1 -8.77 -7.85 15.74
CA MET A 1 -7.57 -7.49 14.97
C MET A 1 -6.56 -6.90 15.93
N THR A 2 -5.39 -7.52 16.05
CA THR A 2 -4.24 -7.01 16.81
C THR A 2 -3.41 -6.07 15.93
N ARG A 3 -2.47 -5.32 16.52
CA ARG A 3 -1.57 -4.44 15.78
C ARG A 3 -0.76 -5.23 14.74
N ASP A 4 -0.18 -6.36 15.15
CA ASP A 4 0.63 -7.21 14.28
C ASP A 4 -0.18 -7.78 13.11
N GLU A 5 -1.45 -8.13 13.34
CA GLU A 5 -2.36 -8.57 12.28
C GLU A 5 -2.65 -7.45 11.27
N ALA A 6 -2.79 -6.20 11.74
CA ALA A 6 -3.04 -5.03 10.89
C ALA A 6 -1.82 -4.69 10.03
N GLU A 7 -0.63 -4.68 10.64
CA GLU A 7 0.62 -4.42 9.93
C GLU A 7 0.91 -5.51 8.89
N LEU A 8 0.65 -6.78 9.23
CA LEU A 8 0.77 -7.87 8.27
C LEU A 8 -0.19 -7.74 7.08
N LEU A 9 -1.43 -7.30 7.33
CA LEU A 9 -2.39 -7.03 6.26
C LEU A 9 -1.92 -5.90 5.35
N ALA A 10 -1.44 -4.79 5.92
CA ALA A 10 -0.93 -3.66 5.15
C ALA A 10 0.32 -4.02 4.33
N ILE A 11 1.22 -4.86 4.88
CA ILE A 11 2.38 -5.37 4.13
C ILE A 11 1.94 -6.23 2.94
N ARG A 12 0.89 -7.06 3.09
CA ARG A 12 0.33 -7.83 1.97
C ARG A 12 -0.27 -6.92 0.91
N ALA A 13 -0.99 -5.88 1.31
CA ALA A 13 -1.52 -4.85 0.44
C ALA A 13 -0.42 -4.11 -0.34
N LEU A 14 0.67 -3.73 0.35
CA LEU A 14 1.85 -3.16 -0.30
C LEU A 14 2.45 -4.12 -1.33
N GLY A 15 2.54 -5.41 -1.02
CA GLY A 15 2.99 -6.44 -1.96
C GLY A 15 2.08 -6.58 -3.19
N HIS A 16 0.76 -6.46 -3.01
CA HIS A 16 -0.21 -6.48 -4.12
C HIS A 16 -0.01 -5.28 -5.04
N ILE A 17 0.08 -4.06 -4.49
CA ILE A 17 0.35 -2.84 -5.26
C ILE A 17 1.69 -2.93 -5.98
N ALA A 18 2.75 -3.38 -5.30
CA ALA A 18 4.08 -3.48 -5.88
C ALA A 18 4.24 -4.57 -6.94
N ALA A 19 3.28 -5.50 -7.05
CA ALA A 19 3.27 -6.55 -8.07
C ALA A 19 2.60 -6.10 -9.38
N ASP A 20 1.94 -4.94 -9.39
CA ASP A 20 1.26 -4.35 -10.54
C ASP A 20 1.87 -2.97 -10.83
N ASP A 21 2.56 -2.86 -11.96
CA ASP A 21 3.30 -1.64 -12.32
C ASP A 21 2.37 -0.42 -12.50
N ASP A 22 1.12 -0.62 -12.93
CA ASP A 22 0.16 0.45 -13.10
C ASP A 22 -0.35 0.94 -11.74
N LEU A 23 -0.69 0.02 -10.82
CA LEU A 23 -1.08 0.37 -9.45
C LEU A 23 0.05 1.03 -8.67
N LEU A 24 1.28 0.52 -8.82
CA LEU A 24 2.46 1.11 -8.22
C LEU A 24 2.70 2.53 -8.75
N GLY A 25 2.57 2.72 -10.07
CA GLY A 25 2.67 4.02 -10.72
C GLY A 25 1.65 5.01 -10.16
N ASP A 26 0.39 4.60 -10.07
CA ASP A 26 -0.70 5.40 -9.50
C ASP A 26 -0.42 5.79 -8.05
N PHE A 27 0.04 4.85 -7.23
CA PHE A 27 0.37 5.12 -5.83
C PHE A 27 1.51 6.14 -5.69
N LEU A 28 2.59 5.98 -6.46
CA LEU A 28 3.72 6.89 -6.43
C LEU A 28 3.32 8.29 -6.93
N ALA A 29 2.50 8.36 -7.97
CA ALA A 29 1.98 9.63 -8.49
C ALA A 29 1.08 10.36 -7.47
N LEU A 30 0.23 9.62 -6.75
CA LEU A 30 -0.66 10.19 -5.74
C LEU A 30 0.08 10.61 -4.46
N SER A 31 1.00 9.76 -3.97
CA SER A 31 1.73 9.98 -2.73
C SER A 31 2.90 10.96 -2.87
N GLY A 32 3.38 11.19 -4.11
CA GLY A 32 4.55 12.00 -4.39
C GLY A 32 5.88 11.35 -3.98
N LEU A 33 5.86 10.05 -3.64
CA LEU A 33 7.05 9.31 -3.22
C LEU A 33 7.82 8.76 -4.42
N SER A 34 9.12 8.61 -4.25
CA SER A 34 9.95 7.76 -5.10
C SER A 34 9.93 6.29 -4.64
N VAL A 35 10.38 5.40 -5.52
CA VAL A 35 10.50 3.96 -5.22
C VAL A 35 11.46 3.72 -4.04
N ASP A 36 12.53 4.50 -3.94
CA ASP A 36 13.50 4.34 -2.85
C ASP A 36 12.93 4.80 -1.51
N GLU A 37 12.16 5.89 -1.49
CA GLU A 37 11.42 6.34 -0.30
C GLU A 37 10.34 5.32 0.11
N LEU A 38 9.64 4.74 -0.86
CA LEU A 38 8.67 3.68 -0.61
C LEU A 38 9.33 2.47 0.09
N ARG A 39 10.49 2.03 -0.40
CA ARG A 39 11.25 0.92 0.23
C ARG A 39 11.72 1.29 1.64
N ALA A 40 12.20 2.52 1.84
CA ALA A 40 12.67 2.98 3.15
C ALA A 40 11.53 3.04 4.18
N ARG A 41 10.30 3.31 3.73
CA ARG A 41 9.11 3.48 4.58
C ARG A 41 8.24 2.22 4.70
N ALA A 42 8.55 1.14 3.99
CA ALA A 42 7.76 -0.09 3.99
C ALA A 42 7.57 -0.73 5.38
N GLY A 43 8.43 -0.42 6.35
CA GLY A 43 8.32 -0.88 7.75
C GLY A 43 7.70 0.13 8.72
N ASP A 44 7.25 1.29 8.24
CA ASP A 44 6.65 2.35 9.05
C ASP A 44 5.13 2.11 9.17
N PRO A 45 4.57 1.90 10.38
CA PRO A 45 3.13 1.69 10.57
C PRO A 45 2.27 2.84 10.03
N ASP A 46 2.73 4.08 10.11
CA ASP A 46 1.98 5.23 9.62
C ASP A 46 1.93 5.24 8.08
N PHE A 47 3.02 4.82 7.43
CA PHE A 47 3.06 4.61 5.98
C PHE A 47 2.14 3.47 5.53
N LEU A 48 2.16 2.36 6.27
CA LEU A 48 1.28 1.22 6.03
C LEU A 48 -0.20 1.59 6.13
N GLY A 49 -0.56 2.55 6.99
CA GLY A 49 -1.90 3.14 7.00
C GLY A 49 -2.27 3.80 5.66
N GLY A 50 -1.39 4.60 5.09
CA GLY A 50 -1.61 5.25 3.78
C GLY A 50 -1.73 4.26 2.61
N ILE A 51 -1.08 3.10 2.69
CA ILE A 51 -1.24 2.01 1.71
C ILE A 51 -2.67 1.47 1.72
N LEU A 52 -3.23 1.25 2.92
CA LEU A 52 -4.60 0.80 3.07
C LEU A 52 -5.59 1.88 2.60
N ASP A 53 -5.34 3.16 2.94
CA ASP A 53 -6.17 4.28 2.48
C ASP A 53 -6.19 4.37 0.95
N PHE A 54 -5.06 4.14 0.28
CA PHE A 54 -4.99 4.13 -1.18
C PHE A 54 -5.84 3.00 -1.81
N LEU A 55 -5.82 1.80 -1.23
CA LEU A 55 -6.66 0.69 -1.69
C LEU A 55 -8.14 0.97 -1.44
N LEU A 56 -8.48 1.56 -0.30
CA LEU A 56 -9.85 1.89 0.07
C LEU A 56 -10.42 3.08 -0.72
N ALA A 57 -9.57 3.88 -1.36
CA ALA A 57 -10.00 5.02 -2.17
C ALA A 57 -10.71 4.61 -3.48
N ASP A 58 -10.56 3.35 -3.93
CA ASP A 58 -11.17 2.85 -5.16
C ASP A 58 -11.69 1.41 -4.96
N GLU A 59 -12.97 1.20 -5.23
CA GLU A 59 -13.63 -0.10 -5.04
C GLU A 59 -13.02 -1.21 -5.91
N ALA A 60 -12.61 -0.89 -7.15
CA ALA A 60 -12.01 -1.89 -8.04
C ALA A 60 -10.63 -2.33 -7.52
N ARG A 61 -9.84 -1.40 -6.99
CA ARG A 61 -8.56 -1.72 -6.32
C ARG A 61 -8.77 -2.61 -5.11
N LEU A 62 -9.77 -2.31 -4.29
CA LEU A 62 -10.12 -3.12 -3.12
C LEU A 62 -10.57 -4.53 -3.52
N LEU A 63 -11.41 -4.66 -4.54
CA LEU A 63 -11.87 -5.96 -5.05
C LEU A 63 -10.74 -6.77 -5.67
N ALA A 64 -9.74 -6.14 -6.29
CA ALA A 64 -8.57 -6.82 -6.84
C ALA A 64 -7.64 -7.39 -5.75
N PHE A 65 -7.67 -6.81 -4.55
CA PHE A 65 -6.89 -7.27 -3.39
C PHE A 65 -7.52 -8.44 -2.63
N CYS A 66 -8.86 -8.56 -2.65
CA CYS A 66 -9.64 -9.55 -1.88
C CYS A 66 -9.56 -10.97 -2.46
#